data_AF-A0A6B3P023-F1
#
_entry.id   AF-A0A6B3P023-F1
#
_cell.length_a   1.000
_cell.length_b   1.000
_cell.length_c   1.000
_cell.angle_alpha   90.00
_cell.angle_beta   90.00
_cell.angle_gamma   90.00
#
_symmetry.space_group_name_H-M   'P 1'
#
loop_
_entity.id
_entity.type
_entity.pdbx_description
1 polymer ?
#
loop_
_entity_poly.entity_id
_entity_poly.type
_entity_poly.pdbx_seq_one_letter_code
_entity_poly.pdbx_strand_id
1 'polypeptide(L)'
;AGADIASVKLDGKPLTELLMAPTRIYVKPLLKLIKDTGAVKAMAHITGGGLLDNIPRVLPKGAQAVVDVASWQRPAVFDWLQQQGNVDETEMHRVLNCGVGMVICVGQDQVDNALKVLREAGEQPWVIGQIATAAEGAAQVELKNLKAH
;
A
#
# COMPACT_ATOMS: atom_id res chain seq x y z
N ALA A 1 -5.90 -25.47 -16.04
CA ALA A 1 -4.96 -26.37 -15.34
C ALA A 1 -4.52 -25.67 -14.07
N GLY A 2 -4.62 -26.31 -12.90
CA GLY A 2 -4.18 -25.68 -11.65
C GLY A 2 -2.67 -25.49 -11.67
N ALA A 3 -2.19 -24.32 -11.24
CA ALA A 3 -0.75 -24.08 -11.14
C ALA A 3 -0.16 -24.99 -10.05
N ASP A 4 0.93 -25.69 -10.36
CA ASP A 4 1.70 -26.42 -9.37
C ASP A 4 2.50 -25.42 -8.52
N ILE A 5 1.88 -24.95 -7.45
CA ILE A 5 2.45 -23.95 -6.55
C ILE A 5 3.70 -24.45 -5.81
N ALA A 6 3.96 -25.76 -5.79
CA ALA A 6 5.12 -26.34 -5.11
C ALA A 6 6.41 -26.22 -5.92
N SER A 7 6.32 -26.14 -7.26
CA SER A 7 7.49 -26.01 -8.15
C SER A 7 7.82 -24.58 -8.54
N VAL A 8 6.87 -23.64 -8.43
CA VAL A 8 7.08 -22.23 -8.77
C VAL A 8 7.98 -21.54 -7.73
N LYS A 9 9.02 -20.87 -8.22
CA LYS A 9 9.87 -19.97 -7.44
C LYS A 9 9.83 -18.56 -8.01
N LEU A 10 9.63 -17.56 -7.15
CA LEU A 10 9.66 -16.14 -7.49
C LEU A 10 10.73 -15.48 -6.61
N ASP A 11 11.64 -14.71 -7.21
CA ASP A 11 12.76 -14.06 -6.53
C ASP A 11 13.54 -14.99 -5.58
N GLY A 12 13.74 -16.24 -6.01
CA GLY A 12 14.47 -17.27 -5.27
C GLY A 12 13.68 -17.95 -4.15
N LYS A 13 12.43 -17.57 -3.89
CA LYS A 13 11.56 -18.16 -2.86
C LYS A 13 10.46 -19.05 -3.43
N PRO A 14 10.08 -20.16 -2.76
CA PRO A 14 8.91 -20.94 -3.16
C PRO A 14 7.63 -20.10 -3.09
N LEU A 15 6.75 -20.25 -4.08
CA LEU A 15 5.47 -19.56 -4.11
C LEU A 15 4.61 -19.84 -2.86
N THR A 16 4.67 -21.08 -2.33
CA THR A 16 3.99 -21.45 -1.09
C THR A 16 4.44 -20.62 0.11
N GLU A 17 5.73 -20.33 0.24
CA GLU A 17 6.26 -19.46 1.30
C GLU A 17 5.72 -18.03 1.17
N LEU A 18 5.72 -17.50 -0.07
CA LEU A 18 5.25 -16.15 -0.34
C LEU A 18 3.76 -15.97 -0.05
N LEU A 19 2.93 -16.96 -0.40
CA LEU A 19 1.49 -16.95 -0.15
C LEU A 19 1.14 -17.14 1.34
N MET A 20 1.95 -17.90 2.08
CA MET A 20 1.76 -18.16 3.50
C MET A 20 2.51 -17.19 4.41
N ALA A 21 3.17 -16.17 3.84
CA ALA A 21 3.90 -15.17 4.60
C ALA A 21 2.94 -14.49 5.60
N PRO A 22 3.30 -14.42 6.89
CA PRO A 22 2.43 -13.84 7.89
C PRO A 22 2.28 -12.32 7.69
N THR A 23 1.10 -11.79 7.97
CA THR A 23 0.84 -10.35 7.94
C THR A 23 1.77 -9.60 8.88
N ARG A 24 2.31 -8.47 8.41
CA ARG A 24 3.15 -7.57 9.22
C ARG A 24 2.32 -6.92 10.34
N ILE A 25 2.84 -6.91 11.57
CA ILE A 25 2.19 -6.28 12.73
C ILE A 25 2.79 -4.88 12.96
N TYR A 26 1.96 -3.83 12.77
CA TYR A 26 2.40 -2.43 12.84
C TYR A 26 2.18 -1.73 14.19
N VAL A 27 1.68 -2.40 15.22
CA VAL A 27 1.26 -1.74 16.48
C VAL A 27 2.39 -0.96 17.15
N LYS A 28 3.55 -1.58 17.36
CA LYS A 28 4.71 -0.94 18.01
C LYS A 28 5.24 0.29 17.24
N PRO A 29 5.56 0.19 15.94
CA PRO A 29 6.06 1.35 15.20
C PRO A 29 5.04 2.49 15.10
N LEU A 30 3.74 2.19 14.94
CA LEU A 30 2.71 3.21 14.87
C LEU A 30 2.50 3.93 16.21
N LEU A 31 2.52 3.21 17.33
CA LEU A 31 2.46 3.84 18.65
C LEU A 31 3.66 4.75 18.91
N LYS A 32 4.86 4.36 18.49
CA LYS A 32 6.05 5.20 18.57
C LYS A 32 5.90 6.44 17.70
N LEU A 33 5.46 6.30 16.44
CA LEU A 33 5.23 7.41 15.53
C LEU A 33 4.26 8.45 16.13
N ILE A 34 3.11 8.00 16.65
CA ILE A 34 2.09 8.88 17.23
C ILE A 34 2.66 9.64 18.42
N LYS A 35 3.33 8.96 19.35
CA LYS A 35 3.85 9.55 20.58
C LYS A 35 4.99 10.54 20.32
N ASP A 36 5.91 10.20 19.43
CA ASP A 36 7.14 10.96 19.26
C ASP A 36 6.97 12.17 18.33
N THR A 37 5.98 12.14 17.42
CA THR A 37 5.81 13.18 16.40
C THR A 37 4.52 13.97 16.52
N GLY A 38 3.43 13.36 16.99
CA GLY A 38 2.09 13.96 16.89
C GLY A 38 1.63 14.26 15.45
N ALA A 39 2.35 13.77 14.44
CA ALA A 39 2.19 14.18 13.04
C ALA A 39 1.05 13.47 12.29
N VAL A 40 0.54 12.37 12.85
CA VAL A 40 -0.43 11.49 12.20
C VAL A 40 -1.81 12.16 12.13
N LYS A 41 -2.29 12.40 10.92
CA LYS A 41 -3.64 12.94 10.64
C LYS A 41 -4.65 11.85 10.36
N ALA A 42 -4.21 10.77 9.70
CA ALA A 42 -5.01 9.60 9.37
C ALA A 42 -4.13 8.38 9.13
N MET A 43 -4.70 7.18 9.28
CA MET A 43 -4.05 5.91 8.96
C MET A 43 -5.06 4.97 8.31
N ALA A 44 -4.67 4.32 7.22
CA ALA A 44 -5.46 3.29 6.56
C ALA A 44 -4.68 1.96 6.56
N HIS A 45 -5.22 0.96 7.25
CA HIS A 45 -4.72 -0.41 7.14
C HIS A 45 -5.28 -1.04 5.86
N ILE A 46 -4.39 -1.50 4.99
CA ILE A 46 -4.77 -1.98 3.66
C ILE A 46 -5.07 -3.48 3.76
N THR A 47 -6.35 -3.81 3.59
CA THR A 47 -6.89 -5.17 3.76
C THR A 47 -7.71 -5.56 2.53
N GLY A 48 -8.82 -6.29 2.69
CA GLY A 48 -9.76 -6.51 1.58
C GLY A 48 -10.28 -5.17 1.05
N GLY A 49 -10.36 -5.04 -0.28
CA GLY A 49 -10.68 -3.78 -0.94
C GLY A 49 -9.44 -2.91 -1.28
N GLY A 50 -8.22 -3.38 -0.98
CA GLY A 50 -6.98 -2.81 -1.47
C GLY A 50 -6.81 -1.32 -1.14
N LEU A 51 -6.06 -0.59 -1.97
CA LEU A 51 -5.84 0.85 -1.76
C LEU A 51 -7.13 1.64 -2.01
N LEU A 52 -7.88 1.27 -3.04
CA LEU A 52 -9.03 2.02 -3.53
C LEU A 52 -10.20 2.07 -2.53
N ASP A 53 -10.41 1.01 -1.73
CA ASP A 53 -11.51 1.00 -0.76
C ASP A 53 -11.07 1.33 0.67
N ASN A 54 -9.79 1.12 1.02
CA ASN A 54 -9.32 1.35 2.40
C ASN A 54 -8.90 2.81 2.65
N ILE A 55 -8.25 3.47 1.69
CA ILE A 55 -7.82 4.89 1.86
C ILE A 55 -9.02 5.84 2.04
N PRO A 56 -10.12 5.76 1.27
CA PRO A 56 -11.25 6.69 1.41
C PRO A 56 -11.90 6.71 2.78
N ARG A 57 -11.83 5.61 3.55
CA ARG A 57 -12.46 5.47 4.88
C ARG A 57 -11.95 6.48 5.90
N VAL A 58 -10.78 7.06 5.65
CA VAL A 58 -10.14 8.03 6.55
C VAL A 58 -9.89 9.39 5.90
N LEU A 59 -10.33 9.59 4.65
CA LEU A 59 -10.24 10.88 3.97
C LEU A 59 -11.47 11.75 4.29
N PRO A 60 -11.28 13.05 4.59
CA PRO A 60 -12.40 13.97 4.71
C PRO A 60 -13.06 14.22 3.36
N LYS A 61 -14.30 14.73 3.39
CA LYS A 61 -15.00 15.18 2.18
C LYS A 61 -14.18 16.25 1.46
N GLY A 62 -14.05 16.14 0.14
CA GLY A 62 -13.28 17.08 -0.69
C GLY A 62 -11.77 16.82 -0.72
N ALA A 63 -11.28 15.73 -0.11
CA ALA A 63 -9.91 15.27 -0.26
C ALA A 63 -9.82 14.06 -1.21
N GLN A 64 -8.74 14.01 -1.98
CA GLN A 64 -8.36 12.90 -2.86
C GLN A 64 -6.93 12.46 -2.54
N ALA A 65 -6.70 11.16 -2.39
CA ALA A 65 -5.36 10.60 -2.32
C ALA A 65 -4.84 10.34 -3.73
N VAL A 66 -3.74 11.00 -4.10
CA VAL A 66 -3.01 10.76 -5.34
C VAL A 66 -1.83 9.86 -5.04
N VAL A 67 -1.91 8.60 -5.47
CA VAL A 67 -0.94 7.54 -5.19
C VAL A 67 -0.13 7.26 -6.44
N ASP A 68 1.19 7.33 -6.33
CA ASP A 68 2.09 6.94 -7.42
C ASP A 68 2.47 5.46 -7.28
N VAL A 69 1.94 4.59 -8.15
CA VAL A 69 2.22 3.15 -8.07
C VAL A 69 3.63 2.78 -8.49
N ALA A 70 4.36 3.69 -9.14
CA ALA A 70 5.77 3.52 -9.45
C ALA A 70 6.70 3.87 -8.26
N SER A 71 6.15 4.36 -7.14
CA SER A 71 6.93 4.71 -5.94
C SER A 71 7.45 3.50 -5.14
N TRP A 72 7.01 2.29 -5.46
CA TRP A 72 7.54 1.06 -4.87
C TRP A 72 7.64 -0.07 -5.89
N GLN A 73 8.45 -1.07 -5.55
CA GLN A 73 8.47 -2.32 -6.29
C GLN A 73 7.37 -3.25 -5.75
N ARG A 74 6.36 -3.52 -6.57
CA ARG A 74 5.33 -4.51 -6.27
C ARG A 74 5.99 -5.89 -6.06
N PRO A 75 5.70 -6.62 -4.96
CA PRO A 75 6.24 -7.95 -4.76
C PRO A 75 5.83 -8.93 -5.87
N ALA A 76 6.77 -9.77 -6.34
CA ALA A 76 6.59 -10.64 -7.49
C ALA A 76 5.41 -11.62 -7.39
N VAL A 77 4.99 -11.99 -6.16
CA VAL A 77 3.80 -12.82 -5.94
C VAL A 77 2.53 -12.17 -6.51
N PHE A 78 2.42 -10.84 -6.47
CA PHE A 78 1.28 -10.12 -7.05
C PHE A 78 1.34 -10.08 -8.57
N ASP A 79 2.53 -9.91 -9.16
CA ASP A 79 2.69 -10.01 -10.62
C ASP A 79 2.31 -11.41 -11.11
N TRP A 80 2.70 -12.45 -10.38
CA TRP A 80 2.31 -13.84 -10.67
C TRP A 80 0.79 -14.04 -10.57
N LEU A 81 0.16 -13.57 -9.48
CA LEU A 81 -1.29 -13.65 -9.29
C LEU A 81 -2.06 -12.94 -10.41
N GLN A 82 -1.58 -11.76 -10.82
CA GLN A 82 -2.16 -11.01 -11.92
C GLN A 82 -2.13 -11.81 -13.23
N GLN A 83 -0.98 -12.36 -13.58
CA GLN A 83 -0.79 -13.12 -14.82
C GLN A 83 -1.62 -14.40 -14.82
N GLN A 84 -1.63 -15.14 -13.72
CA GLN A 84 -2.39 -16.40 -13.62
C GLN A 84 -3.91 -16.18 -13.58
N GLY A 85 -4.36 -15.08 -12.98
CA GLY A 85 -5.77 -14.71 -12.90
C GLY A 85 -6.29 -13.89 -14.08
N ASN A 86 -5.41 -13.44 -14.98
CA ASN A 86 -5.72 -12.48 -16.04
C ASN A 86 -6.46 -11.24 -15.50
N VAL A 87 -5.94 -10.65 -14.42
CA VAL A 87 -6.58 -9.56 -13.67
C VAL A 87 -6.09 -8.20 -14.17
N ASP A 88 -7.02 -7.25 -14.36
CA ASP A 88 -6.69 -5.87 -14.69
C ASP A 88 -5.81 -5.20 -13.62
N GLU A 89 -4.92 -4.28 -14.02
CA GLU A 89 -4.00 -3.60 -13.10
C GLU A 89 -4.73 -2.77 -12.03
N THR A 90 -5.82 -2.10 -12.39
CA THR A 90 -6.63 -1.34 -11.42
C THR A 90 -7.32 -2.29 -10.44
N GLU A 91 -7.80 -3.43 -10.95
CA GLU A 91 -8.46 -4.44 -10.11
C GLU A 91 -7.50 -5.09 -9.12
N MET A 92 -6.22 -5.27 -9.49
CA MET A 92 -5.17 -5.71 -8.55
C MET A 92 -5.10 -4.80 -7.31
N HIS A 93 -5.11 -3.47 -7.52
CA HIS A 93 -5.07 -2.48 -6.44
C HIS A 93 -6.42 -2.29 -5.72
N ARG A 94 -7.53 -2.79 -6.28
CA ARG A 94 -8.84 -2.86 -5.62
C ARG A 94 -8.97 -4.10 -4.74
N VAL A 95 -8.35 -5.23 -5.08
CA VAL A 95 -8.56 -6.48 -4.34
C VAL A 95 -7.44 -6.73 -3.34
N LEU A 96 -6.20 -6.41 -3.71
CA LEU A 96 -5.00 -6.76 -2.98
C LEU A 96 -4.25 -5.52 -2.50
N ASN A 97 -3.39 -5.72 -1.51
CA ASN A 97 -2.56 -4.64 -0.98
C ASN A 97 -1.37 -4.28 -1.88
N CYS A 98 -1.01 -5.15 -2.83
CA CYS A 98 0.10 -5.00 -3.79
C CYS A 98 1.45 -4.60 -3.15
N GLY A 99 1.69 -4.99 -1.90
CA GLY A 99 2.91 -4.66 -1.15
C GLY A 99 2.78 -3.50 -0.15
N VAL A 100 1.64 -2.81 -0.11
CA VAL A 100 1.39 -1.70 0.81
C VAL A 100 0.47 -2.14 1.93
N GLY A 101 1.01 -2.47 3.10
CA GLY A 101 0.17 -2.90 4.24
C GLY A 101 -0.49 -1.76 5.03
N MET A 102 0.12 -0.58 5.05
CA MET A 102 -0.35 0.57 5.85
C MET A 102 -0.06 1.88 5.11
N VAL A 103 -1.02 2.79 5.08
CA VAL A 103 -0.86 4.16 4.56
C VAL A 103 -1.10 5.15 5.71
N ILE A 104 -0.22 6.14 5.85
CA ILE A 104 -0.25 7.13 6.93
C ILE A 104 -0.26 8.52 6.29
N CYS A 105 -1.22 9.36 6.66
CA CYS A 105 -1.28 10.75 6.24
C CYS A 105 -0.69 11.66 7.32
N VAL A 106 0.26 12.51 6.94
CA VAL A 106 0.94 13.47 7.82
C VAL A 106 0.97 14.86 7.19
N GLY A 107 1.36 15.89 7.94
CA GLY A 107 1.71 17.20 7.36
C GLY A 107 2.94 17.09 6.45
N GLN A 108 2.99 17.90 5.38
CA GLN A 108 4.11 17.90 4.44
C GLN A 108 5.44 18.24 5.15
N ASP A 109 5.39 19.14 6.12
CA ASP A 109 6.49 19.54 7.01
C ASP A 109 6.94 18.43 7.97
N GLN A 110 6.14 17.38 8.15
CA GLN A 110 6.40 16.26 9.07
C GLN A 110 6.85 14.98 8.37
N VAL A 111 6.90 14.95 7.04
CA VAL A 111 7.21 13.75 6.25
C VAL A 111 8.57 13.15 6.65
N ASP A 112 9.63 13.95 6.66
CA ASP A 112 10.98 13.46 6.95
C ASP A 112 11.11 12.91 8.38
N ASN A 113 10.47 13.59 9.34
CA ASN A 113 10.45 13.15 10.73
C ASN A 113 9.69 11.82 10.89
N ALA A 114 8.51 11.70 10.26
CA ALA A 114 7.71 10.47 10.29
C ALA A 114 8.46 9.29 9.67
N LEU A 115 9.09 9.49 8.51
CA LEU A 115 9.91 8.48 7.85
C LEU A 115 11.09 8.04 8.74
N LYS A 116 11.78 8.99 9.37
CA LYS A 116 12.88 8.70 10.30
C LYS A 116 12.41 7.82 11.47
N VAL A 117 11.34 8.23 12.17
CA VAL A 117 10.82 7.49 13.34
C VAL A 117 10.38 6.07 12.97
N LEU A 118 9.72 5.89 11.82
CA LEU A 118 9.31 4.58 11.34
C LEU A 118 10.51 3.70 10.95
N ARG A 119 11.56 4.25 10.33
CA ARG A 119 12.81 3.53 10.05
C ARG A 119 13.53 3.09 11.32
N GLU A 120 13.63 3.98 12.30
CA GLU A 120 14.18 3.66 13.63
C GLU A 120 13.36 2.57 14.36
N ALA A 121 12.07 2.48 14.07
CA ALA A 121 11.20 1.44 14.57
C ALA A 121 11.27 0.11 13.77
N GLY A 122 12.15 0.02 12.77
CA GLY A 122 12.40 -1.19 11.99
C GLY A 122 11.47 -1.39 10.78
N GLU A 123 10.75 -0.34 10.36
CA GLU A 123 9.95 -0.37 9.13
C GLU A 123 10.74 0.17 7.93
N GLN A 124 10.24 -0.10 6.73
CA GLN A 124 10.78 0.43 5.47
C GLN A 124 9.78 1.39 4.83
N PRO A 125 9.53 2.58 5.42
CA PRO A 125 8.55 3.52 4.90
C PRO A 125 9.11 4.32 3.72
N TRP A 126 8.21 4.74 2.83
CA TRP A 126 8.49 5.67 1.74
C TRP A 126 7.30 6.61 1.54
N VAL A 127 7.51 7.66 0.72
CA VAL A 127 6.42 8.54 0.30
C VAL A 127 5.72 7.91 -0.89
N ILE A 128 4.50 7.44 -0.68
CA ILE A 128 3.68 6.78 -1.71
C ILE A 128 2.93 7.79 -2.61
N GLY A 129 2.75 9.03 -2.14
CA GLY A 129 1.94 10.02 -2.83
C GLY A 129 1.58 11.21 -1.93
N GLN A 130 0.49 11.88 -2.27
CA GLN A 130 0.05 13.10 -1.59
C GLN A 130 -1.49 13.23 -1.56
N ILE A 131 -2.00 14.09 -0.69
CA ILE A 131 -3.42 14.47 -0.67
C ILE A 131 -3.63 15.73 -1.50
N ALA A 132 -4.61 15.70 -2.40
CA ALA A 132 -5.05 16.82 -3.22
C ALA A 132 -6.52 17.17 -2.93
N THR A 133 -6.98 18.31 -3.45
CA THR A 133 -8.40 18.68 -3.43
C THR A 133 -9.16 17.86 -4.47
N ALA A 134 -10.26 17.23 -4.06
CA ALA A 134 -11.15 16.49 -4.95
C ALA A 134 -12.17 17.44 -5.61
N ALA A 135 -12.35 17.32 -6.92
CA ALA A 135 -13.52 17.89 -7.59
C ALA A 135 -14.80 17.15 -7.19
N GLU A 136 -15.96 17.79 -7.35
CA GLU A 136 -17.25 17.16 -7.07
C GLU A 136 -17.45 15.93 -7.96
N GLY A 137 -17.79 14.78 -7.36
CA GLY A 137 -17.95 13.51 -8.06
C GLY A 137 -16.65 12.79 -8.45
N ALA A 138 -15.47 13.36 -8.15
CA ALA A 138 -14.20 12.70 -8.42
C ALA A 138 -13.97 11.48 -7.51
N ALA A 139 -13.23 10.49 -8.02
CA ALA A 139 -12.78 9.36 -7.21
C ALA A 139 -11.88 9.86 -6.07
N GLN A 140 -12.06 9.31 -4.86
CA GLN A 140 -11.26 9.72 -3.68
C GLN A 140 -9.83 9.16 -3.70
N VAL A 141 -9.52 8.22 -4.60
CA VAL A 141 -8.15 7.74 -4.84
C VAL A 141 -7.88 7.79 -6.33
N GLU A 142 -6.77 8.43 -6.70
CA GLU A 142 -6.21 8.43 -8.05
C GLU A 142 -4.92 7.61 -8.03
N LEU A 143 -4.82 6.58 -8.87
CA LEU A 143 -3.58 5.81 -9.06
C LEU A 143 -2.85 6.36 -10.30
N LYS A 144 -1.62 6.84 -10.09
CA LYS A 144 -0.73 7.34 -11.15
C LYS A 144 0.31 6.30 -11.52
N ASN A 145 0.77 6.36 -12.77
CA ASN A 145 1.82 5.51 -13.33
C ASN A 145 1.51 4.01 -13.28
N LEU A 146 0.23 3.64 -13.42
CA LEU A 146 -0.18 2.24 -13.59
C LEU A 146 0.57 1.61 -14.75
N LYS A 147 1.01 0.35 -14.58
CA LYS A 147 1.64 -0.40 -15.67
C LYS A 147 0.63 -0.54 -16.81
N ALA A 148 1.02 -0.15 -18.02
CA ALA A 148 0.28 -0.49 -19.22
C ALA A 148 0.57 -1.95 -19.58
N HIS A 149 -0.47 -2.72 -19.88
CA HIS A 149 -0.36 -4.06 -20.47
C HIS A 149 -0.36 -3.98 -21.99
#